data_AF-A0A813LLW1-F1
#
_entry.id   AF-A0A813LLW1-F1
#
_cell.length_a   1.000
_cell.length_b   1.000
_cell.length_c   1.000
_cell.angle_alpha   90.00
_cell.angle_beta   90.00
_cell.angle_gamma   90.00
#
_symmetry.space_group_name_H-M   'P 1'
#
loop_
_entity.id
_entity.type
_entity.pdbx_description
1 polymer ?
#
loop_
_entity_poly.entity_id
_entity_poly.type
_entity_poly.pdbx_seq_one_letter_code
_entity_poly.pdbx_strand_id
1 'polypeptide(L)'
;MNRMMLRLYDDCGVNPLGGCLPSVVQFPIFSALYSSIRKLADANPKFSESFLWIPSLAGPTDGNPNLDWLIKSKFTDSFEPLIGWDQAGLYLILPAMLIVSQFFTQKMSNPQGTSAEGPAGALLGLFPLIIAYTAMVSPAGLGIYWLTNNILTAAQTSFIRKGLGDEFPEYAKFLDGSAKVEAEAAMQEKKAEQAVEAESIGGLGKGFARARLVGTSAMGVKEEDMEEEEEEEFELVAAKAPSADKPKLSEAEYMRQAKKLAAKRKRGRSAK
;
A
#
# COMPACT_ATOMS: atom_id res chain seq x y z
N MET A 1 9.57 -13.57 6.79
CA MET A 1 9.33 -12.11 6.85
C MET A 1 7.94 -11.75 7.40
N ASN A 2 6.84 -12.28 6.84
CA ASN A 2 5.48 -11.87 7.22
C ASN A 2 5.06 -12.17 8.68
N ARG A 3 5.57 -13.26 9.29
CA ARG A 3 5.24 -13.61 10.70
C ARG A 3 5.82 -12.63 11.73
N MET A 4 6.98 -12.04 11.44
CA MET A 4 7.59 -11.05 12.34
C MET A 4 6.84 -9.71 12.28
N MET A 5 6.35 -9.32 11.11
CA MET A 5 5.48 -8.13 10.96
C MET A 5 4.16 -8.29 11.72
N LEU A 6 3.56 -9.49 11.69
CA LEU A 6 2.36 -9.79 12.47
C LEU A 6 2.60 -9.69 13.98
N ARG A 7 3.71 -10.26 14.47
CA ARG A 7 4.09 -10.12 15.89
C ARG A 7 4.31 -8.67 16.31
N LEU A 8 4.91 -7.85 15.45
CA LEU A 8 5.07 -6.42 15.74
C LEU A 8 3.73 -5.69 15.86
N TYR A 9 2.76 -6.00 15.00
CA TYR A 9 1.41 -5.43 15.11
C TYR A 9 0.70 -5.87 16.40
N ASP A 10 0.87 -7.14 16.80
CA ASP A 10 0.34 -7.66 18.07
C ASP A 10 1.00 -6.97 19.28
N ASP A 11 2.33 -6.82 19.27
CA ASP A 11 3.10 -6.17 20.34
C ASP A 11 2.76 -4.67 20.49
N CYS A 12 2.46 -4.01 19.38
CA CYS A 12 2.01 -2.61 19.35
C CYS A 12 0.50 -2.45 19.57
N GLY A 13 -0.28 -3.54 19.61
CA GLY A 13 -1.74 -3.51 19.78
C GLY A 13 -2.50 -2.88 18.62
N VAL A 14 -1.95 -2.91 17.40
CA VAL A 14 -2.54 -2.27 16.21
C VAL A 14 -3.16 -3.32 15.29
N ASN A 15 -4.43 -3.12 14.90
CA ASN A 15 -5.11 -4.03 13.98
C ASN A 15 -4.82 -3.64 12.51
N PRO A 16 -4.19 -4.52 11.68
CA PRO A 16 -3.90 -4.23 10.28
C PRO A 16 -5.16 -4.01 9.43
N LEU A 17 -6.32 -4.51 9.85
CA LEU A 17 -7.61 -4.29 9.16
C LEU A 17 -8.29 -2.98 9.56
N GLY A 18 -7.78 -2.25 10.54
CA GLY A 18 -8.36 -0.97 10.97
C GLY A 18 -8.43 0.07 9.84
N GLY A 19 -7.52 -0.01 8.86
CA GLY A 19 -7.48 0.91 7.72
C GLY A 19 -8.61 0.74 6.70
N CYS A 20 -9.27 -0.42 6.62
CA CYS A 20 -10.36 -0.64 5.67
C CYS A 20 -11.76 -0.37 6.26
N LEU A 21 -11.86 -0.17 7.58
CA LEU A 21 -13.11 0.13 8.27
C LEU A 21 -13.83 1.38 7.70
N PRO A 22 -13.14 2.49 7.38
CA PRO A 22 -13.79 3.64 6.75
C PRO A 22 -14.41 3.29 5.39
N SER A 23 -13.73 2.46 4.59
CA SER A 23 -14.21 2.04 3.27
C SER A 23 -15.48 1.19 3.35
N VAL A 24 -15.57 0.31 4.36
CA VAL A 24 -16.77 -0.52 4.59
C VAL A 24 -17.98 0.35 4.93
N VAL A 25 -17.78 1.34 5.82
CA VAL A 25 -18.85 2.27 6.22
C VAL A 25 -19.23 3.23 5.09
N GLN A 26 -18.28 3.57 4.21
CA GLN A 26 -18.50 4.48 3.08
C GLN A 26 -19.35 3.87 1.96
N PHE A 27 -19.22 2.56 1.71
CA PHE A 27 -19.89 1.93 0.57
C PHE A 27 -21.44 2.07 0.57
N PRO A 28 -22.15 1.86 1.70
CA PRO A 28 -23.59 2.09 1.78
C PRO A 28 -24.02 3.52 1.43
N ILE A 29 -23.26 4.53 1.89
CA ILE A 29 -23.54 5.95 1.65
C ILE A 29 -23.45 6.24 0.16
N PHE A 30 -22.39 5.75 -0.49
CA PHE A 30 -22.21 5.88 -1.92
C PHE A 30 -23.32 5.19 -2.72
N SER A 31 -23.69 3.97 -2.35
CA SER A 31 -24.75 3.21 -3.03
C SER A 31 -26.10 3.93 -2.97
N ALA A 32 -26.44 4.49 -1.80
CA ALA A 32 -27.66 5.28 -1.61
C ALA A 32 -27.67 6.54 -2.48
N LEU A 33 -26.54 7.27 -2.54
CA LEU A 33 -26.41 8.47 -3.35
C LEU A 33 -26.46 8.16 -4.85
N TYR A 34 -25.78 7.12 -5.30
CA TYR A 34 -25.81 6.70 -6.71
C TYR A 34 -27.24 6.34 -7.13
N SER A 35 -27.93 5.55 -6.31
CA SER A 35 -29.30 5.11 -6.56
C SER A 35 -30.29 6.28 -6.58
N SER A 36 -30.09 7.28 -5.71
CA SER A 36 -30.95 8.47 -5.68
C SER A 36 -30.72 9.36 -6.89
N ILE A 37 -29.46 9.65 -7.25
CA ILE A 37 -29.13 10.49 -8.41
C ILE A 37 -29.64 9.83 -9.70
N ARG A 38 -29.46 8.53 -9.88
CA ARG A 38 -29.99 7.78 -11.05
C ARG A 38 -31.50 7.92 -11.17
N LYS A 39 -32.24 7.64 -10.10
CA LYS A 39 -33.71 7.76 -10.10
C LYS A 39 -34.19 9.18 -10.36
N LEU A 40 -33.48 10.18 -9.81
CA LEU A 40 -33.84 11.58 -10.01
C LEU A 40 -33.52 12.07 -11.42
N ALA A 41 -32.42 11.59 -12.02
CA ALA A 41 -32.08 11.87 -13.41
C ALA A 41 -33.15 11.38 -14.38
N ASP A 42 -33.72 10.19 -14.12
CA ASP A 42 -34.78 9.62 -14.96
C ASP A 42 -36.16 10.27 -14.72
N ALA A 43 -36.46 10.63 -13.46
CA ALA A 43 -37.80 11.07 -13.06
C ALA A 43 -38.03 12.60 -13.14
N ASN A 44 -36.98 13.42 -13.01
CA ASN A 44 -37.12 14.87 -12.92
C ASN A 44 -36.49 15.58 -14.11
N PRO A 45 -37.30 16.33 -14.91
CA PRO A 45 -36.77 17.09 -16.05
C PRO A 45 -35.81 18.22 -15.63
N LYS A 46 -35.83 18.63 -14.36
CA LYS A 46 -34.89 19.63 -13.81
C LYS A 46 -33.43 19.15 -13.81
N PHE A 47 -33.17 17.84 -13.86
CA PHE A 47 -31.80 17.33 -13.97
C PHE A 47 -31.16 17.62 -15.33
N SER A 48 -31.98 17.98 -16.32
CA SER A 48 -31.52 18.44 -17.64
C SER A 48 -31.13 19.92 -17.66
N GLU A 49 -31.32 20.66 -16.56
CA GLU A 49 -30.85 22.04 -16.45
C GLU A 49 -29.34 22.08 -16.25
N SER A 50 -28.70 23.10 -16.83
CA SER A 50 -27.26 23.31 -16.68
C SER A 50 -26.87 23.64 -15.25
N PHE A 51 -25.79 23.03 -14.76
CA PHE A 51 -25.23 23.30 -13.44
C PHE A 51 -23.73 23.58 -13.57
N LEU A 52 -23.31 24.78 -13.13
CA LEU A 52 -21.95 25.30 -13.34
C LEU A 52 -21.57 25.30 -14.83
N TRP A 53 -20.56 24.54 -15.24
CA TRP A 53 -20.15 24.37 -16.64
C TRP A 53 -20.77 23.12 -17.30
N ILE A 54 -21.51 22.30 -16.54
CA ILE A 54 -22.04 21.03 -17.01
C ILE A 54 -23.42 21.27 -17.63
N PRO A 55 -23.67 20.80 -18.87
CA PRO A 55 -24.96 21.01 -19.54
C PRO A 55 -26.15 20.33 -18.84
N SER A 56 -25.95 19.19 -18.18
CA SER A 56 -26.99 18.46 -17.44
C SER A 56 -26.37 17.57 -16.37
N LEU A 57 -27.03 17.49 -15.20
CA LEU A 57 -26.60 16.63 -14.09
C LEU A 57 -26.92 15.15 -14.31
N ALA A 58 -27.88 14.85 -15.19
CA ALA A 58 -28.14 13.48 -15.63
C ALA A 58 -26.98 12.93 -16.48
N GLY A 59 -26.21 13.82 -17.10
CA GLY A 59 -25.11 13.47 -18.00
C GLY A 59 -25.59 13.09 -19.41
N PRO A 60 -24.65 12.89 -20.33
CA PRO A 60 -24.95 12.41 -21.69
C PRO A 60 -25.09 10.88 -21.74
N THR A 61 -25.10 10.22 -20.59
CA THR A 61 -25.07 8.76 -20.47
C THR A 61 -26.50 8.21 -20.49
N ASP A 62 -26.66 7.08 -21.16
CA ASP A 62 -27.93 6.35 -21.31
C ASP A 62 -28.12 5.28 -20.21
N GLY A 63 -27.25 5.32 -19.19
CA GLY A 63 -27.23 4.36 -18.12
C GLY A 63 -26.44 3.08 -18.39
N ASN A 64 -25.90 2.90 -19.61
CA ASN A 64 -24.94 1.85 -19.92
C ASN A 64 -23.51 2.30 -19.56
N PRO A 65 -22.62 1.39 -19.13
CA PRO A 65 -21.24 1.72 -18.78
C PRO A 65 -20.34 1.94 -20.02
N ASN A 66 -20.85 2.60 -21.06
CA ASN A 66 -20.16 2.82 -22.32
C ASN A 66 -19.88 4.31 -22.55
N LEU A 67 -18.90 4.57 -23.43
CA LEU A 67 -18.55 5.92 -23.86
C LEU A 67 -19.13 6.22 -25.25
N ASP A 68 -20.28 5.64 -25.58
CA ASP A 68 -20.91 5.77 -26.90
C ASP A 68 -21.19 7.24 -27.24
N TRP A 69 -21.57 8.04 -26.23
CA TRP A 69 -21.77 9.48 -26.37
C TRP A 69 -20.51 10.23 -26.85
N LEU A 70 -19.31 9.70 -26.60
CA LEU A 70 -18.02 10.30 -26.92
C LEU A 70 -17.34 9.63 -28.14
N ILE A 71 -17.33 8.30 -28.19
CA ILE A 71 -16.52 7.50 -29.12
C ILE A 71 -17.32 7.15 -30.40
N LYS A 72 -18.65 7.09 -30.33
CA LYS A 72 -19.45 6.78 -31.52
C LYS A 72 -19.62 8.05 -32.34
N SER A 73 -19.25 7.98 -33.62
CA SER A 73 -19.43 9.13 -34.50
C SER A 73 -20.88 9.24 -34.97
N LYS A 74 -21.36 10.48 -35.07
CA LYS A 74 -22.63 10.81 -35.71
C LYS A 74 -22.58 10.67 -37.24
N PHE A 75 -21.40 10.85 -37.83
CA PHE A 75 -21.16 10.87 -39.27
C PHE A 75 -20.17 9.78 -39.71
N THR A 76 -20.35 9.28 -40.93
CA THR A 76 -19.47 8.25 -41.52
C THR A 76 -18.15 8.84 -42.03
N ASP A 77 -18.17 10.10 -42.48
CA ASP A 77 -17.03 10.74 -43.17
C ASP A 77 -16.13 11.57 -42.23
N SER A 78 -16.54 11.79 -40.98
CA SER A 78 -15.80 12.59 -40.00
C SER A 78 -16.16 12.18 -38.57
N PHE A 79 -15.15 12.15 -37.70
CA PHE A 79 -15.34 11.80 -36.29
C PHE A 79 -15.95 12.98 -35.51
N GLU A 80 -17.20 12.83 -35.10
CA GLU A 80 -17.91 13.77 -34.23
C GLU A 80 -18.73 13.00 -33.19
N PRO A 81 -18.53 13.24 -31.88
CA PRO A 81 -19.31 12.61 -30.82
C PRO A 81 -20.82 12.72 -31.04
N LEU A 82 -21.62 11.77 -30.53
CA LEU A 82 -23.08 11.78 -30.69
C LEU A 82 -23.74 13.09 -30.23
N ILE A 83 -23.17 13.69 -29.19
CA ILE A 83 -23.64 14.94 -28.58
C ILE A 83 -22.98 16.21 -29.14
N GLY A 84 -22.05 16.09 -30.10
CA GLY A 84 -21.26 17.20 -30.62
C GLY A 84 -20.07 17.58 -29.72
N TRP A 85 -19.06 18.23 -30.32
CA TRP A 85 -17.84 18.65 -29.60
C TRP A 85 -18.07 19.79 -28.60
N ASP A 86 -19.08 20.61 -28.85
CA ASP A 86 -19.50 21.70 -27.96
C ASP A 86 -19.96 21.17 -26.60
N GLN A 87 -20.83 20.14 -26.59
CA GLN A 87 -21.30 19.53 -25.36
C GLN A 87 -20.28 18.54 -24.78
N ALA A 88 -19.64 17.73 -25.64
CA ALA A 88 -18.64 16.77 -25.19
C ALA A 88 -17.48 17.44 -24.47
N GLY A 89 -17.00 18.59 -24.98
CA GLY A 89 -15.94 19.36 -24.32
C GLY A 89 -16.32 19.78 -22.90
N LEU A 90 -17.55 20.24 -22.68
CA LEU A 90 -18.04 20.64 -21.35
C LEU A 90 -18.11 19.46 -20.38
N TYR A 91 -18.55 18.29 -20.84
CA TYR A 91 -18.57 17.08 -20.01
C TYR A 91 -17.17 16.56 -19.69
N LEU A 92 -16.19 16.73 -20.59
CA LEU A 92 -14.80 16.28 -20.38
C LEU A 92 -14.01 17.12 -19.37
N ILE A 93 -14.47 18.33 -19.04
CA ILE A 93 -13.87 19.14 -17.98
C ILE A 93 -13.98 18.44 -16.62
N LEU A 94 -15.10 17.77 -16.34
CA LEU A 94 -15.34 17.10 -15.06
C LEU A 94 -14.33 15.96 -14.76
N PRO A 95 -14.14 14.94 -15.63
CA PRO A 95 -13.14 13.91 -15.40
C PRO A 95 -11.71 14.47 -15.36
N ALA A 96 -11.39 15.51 -16.14
CA ALA A 96 -10.09 16.17 -16.06
C ALA A 96 -9.85 16.80 -14.68
N MET A 97 -10.84 17.54 -14.15
CA MET A 97 -10.80 18.11 -12.80
C MET A 97 -10.70 17.03 -11.72
N LEU A 98 -11.43 15.92 -11.88
CA LEU A 98 -11.35 14.78 -10.97
C LEU A 98 -9.95 14.18 -10.94
N ILE A 99 -9.31 13.96 -12.10
CA ILE A 99 -7.94 13.46 -12.19
C ILE A 99 -7.00 14.40 -11.41
N VAL A 100 -7.02 15.69 -11.72
CA VAL A 100 -6.16 16.69 -11.08
C VAL A 100 -6.38 16.73 -9.56
N SER A 101 -7.64 16.80 -9.13
CA SER A 101 -8.00 16.85 -7.70
C SER A 101 -7.61 15.57 -6.94
N GLN A 102 -7.76 14.41 -7.58
CA GLN A 102 -7.40 13.12 -6.99
C GLN A 102 -5.89 12.99 -6.84
N PHE A 103 -5.11 13.39 -7.85
CA PHE A 103 -3.66 13.42 -7.75
C PHE A 103 -3.18 14.35 -6.63
N PHE A 104 -3.82 15.52 -6.49
CA PHE A 104 -3.52 16.44 -5.39
C PHE A 104 -3.83 15.81 -4.03
N THR A 105 -5.01 15.21 -3.87
CA THR A 105 -5.45 14.56 -2.63
C THR A 105 -4.57 13.37 -2.26
N GLN A 106 -4.11 12.58 -3.25
CA GLN A 106 -3.18 11.46 -3.05
C GLN A 106 -1.83 11.94 -2.51
N LYS A 107 -1.25 13.01 -3.08
CA LYS A 107 0.01 13.58 -2.57
C LYS A 107 -0.14 14.14 -1.16
N MET A 108 -1.31 14.68 -0.84
CA MET A 108 -1.56 15.27 0.47
C MET A 108 -1.85 14.24 1.56
N SER A 109 -2.54 13.16 1.23
CA SER A 109 -3.00 12.16 2.20
C SER A 109 -2.00 11.01 2.39
N ASN A 110 -1.00 10.89 1.52
CA ASN A 110 0.03 9.86 1.63
C ASN A 110 1.39 10.48 2.06
N PRO A 111 1.65 10.66 3.37
CA PRO A 111 2.92 11.19 3.86
C PRO A 111 4.08 10.21 3.72
N GLN A 112 3.79 8.91 3.59
CA GLN A 112 4.81 7.93 3.26
C GLN A 112 4.77 7.68 1.75
N GLY A 113 5.91 7.86 1.10
CA GLY A 113 6.16 7.31 -0.22
C GLY A 113 6.19 5.77 -0.19
N THR A 114 5.11 5.11 0.22
CA THR A 114 4.70 3.85 -0.38
C THR A 114 4.23 4.15 -1.80
N SER A 115 5.15 4.63 -2.63
CA SER A 115 5.28 4.02 -3.94
C SER A 115 5.54 2.57 -3.60
N ALA A 116 4.49 1.76 -3.55
CA ALA A 116 4.68 0.33 -3.47
C ALA A 116 5.42 -0.03 -4.75
N GLU A 117 6.75 -0.08 -4.68
CA GLU A 117 7.60 -0.46 -5.79
C GLU A 117 7.21 -1.88 -6.15
N GLY A 118 6.49 -2.01 -7.26
CA GLY A 118 5.84 -3.25 -7.66
C GLY A 118 4.40 -3.05 -8.16
N PRO A 119 3.72 -4.17 -8.47
CA PRO A 119 2.40 -4.14 -9.11
C PRO A 119 1.33 -3.40 -8.29
N ALA A 120 1.44 -3.41 -6.96
CA ALA A 120 0.47 -2.76 -6.07
C ALA A 120 0.49 -1.22 -6.16
N GLY A 121 1.67 -0.61 -6.31
CA GLY A 121 1.77 0.85 -6.46
C GLY A 121 1.32 1.33 -7.83
N ALA A 122 1.57 0.52 -8.87
CA ALA A 122 1.03 0.78 -10.21
C ALA A 122 -0.51 0.77 -10.21
N LEU A 123 -1.13 -0.15 -9.46
CA LEU A 123 -2.58 -0.18 -9.29
C LEU A 123 -3.08 1.08 -8.57
N LEU A 124 -2.40 1.55 -7.53
CA LEU A 124 -2.71 2.79 -6.82
C LEU A 124 -2.67 4.04 -7.71
N GLY A 125 -1.72 4.08 -8.66
CA GLY A 125 -1.61 5.15 -9.66
C GLY A 125 -2.73 5.16 -10.71
N LEU A 126 -3.43 4.04 -10.91
CA LEU A 126 -4.53 3.92 -11.86
C LEU A 126 -5.89 4.37 -11.28
N PHE A 127 -6.05 4.40 -9.95
CA PHE A 127 -7.31 4.79 -9.30
C PHE A 127 -7.91 6.12 -9.78
N PRO A 128 -7.14 7.21 -9.95
CA PRO A 128 -7.68 8.46 -10.49
C PRO A 128 -8.33 8.30 -11.86
N LEU A 129 -7.78 7.43 -12.72
CA LEU A 129 -8.31 7.17 -14.05
C LEU A 129 -9.58 6.31 -13.99
N ILE A 130 -9.66 5.36 -13.06
CA ILE A 130 -10.88 4.56 -12.83
C ILE A 130 -12.04 5.44 -12.39
N ILE A 131 -11.79 6.38 -11.47
CA ILE A 131 -12.83 7.33 -11.01
C ILE A 131 -13.23 8.28 -12.15
N ALA A 132 -12.27 8.77 -12.93
CA ALA A 132 -12.56 9.61 -14.09
C ALA A 132 -13.41 8.88 -15.14
N TYR A 133 -13.08 7.62 -15.44
CA TYR A 133 -13.90 6.76 -16.30
C TYR A 133 -15.30 6.55 -15.72
N THR A 134 -15.41 6.25 -14.42
CA THR A 134 -16.70 6.05 -13.76
C THR A 134 -17.57 7.30 -13.80
N ALA A 135 -16.97 8.49 -13.69
CA ALA A 135 -17.67 9.77 -13.82
C ALA A 135 -18.16 10.05 -15.26
N MET A 136 -17.53 9.47 -16.29
CA MET A 136 -17.96 9.60 -17.69
C MET A 136 -19.10 8.65 -18.09
N VAL A 137 -19.25 7.53 -17.37
CA VAL A 137 -20.30 6.53 -17.64
C VAL A 137 -21.47 6.61 -16.66
N SER A 138 -21.31 7.33 -15.55
CA SER A 138 -22.35 7.59 -14.56
C SER A 138 -22.97 8.97 -14.76
N PRO A 139 -24.13 9.25 -14.14
CA PRO A 139 -24.70 10.59 -14.15
C PRO A 139 -23.71 11.64 -13.62
N ALA A 140 -23.63 12.79 -14.28
CA ALA A 140 -22.65 13.83 -13.98
C ALA A 140 -22.74 14.37 -12.53
N GLY A 141 -23.93 14.32 -11.93
CA GLY A 141 -24.14 14.65 -10.51
C GLY A 141 -23.28 13.80 -9.56
N LEU A 142 -23.01 12.54 -9.89
CA LEU A 142 -22.11 11.69 -9.09
C LEU A 142 -20.65 12.19 -9.16
N GLY A 143 -20.21 12.62 -10.34
CA GLY A 143 -18.87 13.18 -10.52
C GLY A 143 -18.69 14.51 -9.79
N ILE A 144 -19.71 15.37 -9.76
CA ILE A 144 -19.71 16.59 -8.95
C ILE A 144 -19.58 16.26 -7.46
N TYR A 145 -20.33 15.28 -6.96
CA TYR A 145 -20.19 14.81 -5.58
C TYR A 145 -18.75 14.38 -5.27
N TRP A 146 -18.12 13.59 -6.14
CA TRP A 146 -16.72 13.18 -5.96
C TRP A 146 -15.77 14.38 -5.92
N LEU A 147 -15.95 15.34 -6.83
CA LEU A 147 -15.12 16.54 -6.89
C LEU A 147 -15.23 17.34 -5.60
N THR A 148 -16.45 17.56 -5.10
CA THR A 148 -16.67 18.25 -3.82
C THR A 148 -16.06 17.47 -2.67
N ASN A 149 -16.22 16.16 -2.62
CA ASN A 149 -15.64 15.32 -1.56
C ASN A 149 -14.10 15.37 -1.57
N ASN A 150 -13.47 15.39 -2.75
CA ASN A 150 -12.02 15.55 -2.87
C ASN A 150 -11.54 16.89 -2.33
N ILE A 151 -12.25 17.98 -2.65
CA ILE A 151 -11.93 19.32 -2.13
C ILE A 151 -12.06 19.35 -0.60
N LEU A 152 -13.16 18.80 -0.05
CA LEU A 152 -13.38 18.75 1.39
C LEU A 152 -12.34 17.88 2.10
N THR A 153 -12.01 16.73 1.53
CA THR A 153 -10.98 15.83 2.07
C THR A 153 -9.62 16.52 2.05
N ALA A 154 -9.24 17.17 0.93
CA ALA A 154 -8.00 17.91 0.84
C ALA A 154 -7.94 19.06 1.87
N ALA A 155 -9.04 19.78 2.07
CA ALA A 155 -9.13 20.84 3.07
C ALA A 155 -9.00 20.28 4.51
N GLN A 156 -9.68 19.18 4.81
CA GLN A 156 -9.61 18.51 6.11
C GLN A 156 -8.19 17.99 6.38
N THR A 157 -7.59 17.28 5.42
CA THR A 157 -6.21 16.76 5.55
C THR A 157 -5.21 17.91 5.70
N SER A 158 -5.40 19.03 4.98
CA SER A 158 -4.57 20.23 5.16
C SER A 158 -4.66 20.78 6.58
N PHE A 159 -5.87 20.87 7.12
CA PHE A 159 -6.12 21.42 8.45
C PHE A 159 -5.52 20.53 9.54
N ILE A 160 -5.77 19.22 9.46
CA ILE A 160 -5.24 18.22 10.42
C ILE A 160 -3.71 18.20 10.39
N ARG A 161 -3.09 18.20 9.21
CA ARG A 161 -1.63 18.16 9.08
C ARG A 161 -0.95 19.38 9.67
N LYS A 162 -1.56 20.57 9.54
CA LYS A 162 -1.06 21.79 10.17
C LYS A 162 -1.15 21.70 11.69
N GLY A 163 -2.33 21.38 12.22
CA GLY A 163 -2.52 21.27 13.67
C GLY A 163 -1.62 20.22 14.32
N LEU A 164 -1.44 19.08 13.66
CA LEU A 164 -0.61 17.99 14.18
C LEU A 164 0.89 18.27 14.07
N GLY A 165 1.32 19.04 13.07
CA GLY A 165 2.71 19.47 12.93
C GLY A 165 3.14 20.48 14.00
N ASP A 166 2.21 21.33 14.44
CA ASP A 166 2.44 22.28 15.53
C ASP A 166 2.51 21.58 16.91
N GLU A 167 1.73 20.52 17.11
CA GLU A 167 1.66 19.78 18.38
C GLU A 167 2.76 18.70 18.52
N PHE A 168 3.15 18.05 17.42
CA PHE A 168 4.16 16.99 17.42
C PHE A 168 5.22 17.23 16.33
N PRO A 169 6.29 17.97 16.62
CA PRO A 169 7.32 18.31 15.63
C PRO A 169 8.10 17.10 15.10
N GLU A 170 8.15 15.99 15.86
CA GLU A 170 8.71 14.73 15.38
C GLU A 170 7.82 14.07 14.32
N TYR A 171 6.49 14.14 14.49
CA TYR A 171 5.53 13.67 13.49
C TYR A 171 5.54 14.54 12.22
N ALA A 172 5.83 15.84 12.35
CA ALA A 172 5.99 16.74 11.21
C ALA A 172 7.12 16.28 10.25
N LYS A 173 8.23 15.75 10.80
CA LYS A 173 9.34 15.16 10.02
C LYS A 173 8.97 13.86 9.31
N PHE A 174 7.95 13.16 9.80
CA PHE A 174 7.37 12.02 9.07
C PHE A 174 6.43 12.50 7.96
N LEU A 175 5.73 13.62 8.16
CA LEU A 175 4.81 14.19 7.17
C LEU A 175 5.50 14.90 5.99
N ASP A 176 6.69 15.47 6.21
CA ASP A 176 7.48 16.15 5.16
C ASP A 176 8.36 15.19 4.33
N GLY A 177 8.40 13.91 4.74
CA GLY A 177 9.17 12.87 4.07
C GLY A 177 10.66 12.84 4.42
N SER A 178 11.15 13.75 5.28
CA SER A 178 12.55 13.79 5.73
C SER A 178 12.96 12.51 6.45
N ALA A 179 12.07 11.96 7.28
CA ALA A 179 12.33 10.70 7.99
C ALA A 179 12.57 9.50 7.05
N LYS A 180 11.94 9.48 5.87
CA LYS A 180 12.15 8.41 4.88
C LYS A 180 13.52 8.55 4.20
N VAL A 181 13.90 9.78 3.84
CA VAL A 181 15.20 10.08 3.23
C VAL A 181 16.35 9.72 4.19
N GLU A 182 16.19 10.04 5.48
CA GLU A 182 17.15 9.68 6.52
C GLU A 182 17.27 8.16 6.69
N ALA A 183 16.15 7.42 6.67
CA ALA A 183 16.14 5.96 6.78
C ALA A 183 16.76 5.27 5.54
N GLU A 184 16.47 5.75 4.33
CA GLU A 184 17.04 5.24 3.09
C GLU A 184 18.55 5.51 3.01
N ALA A 185 19.00 6.71 3.42
CA ALA A 185 20.42 7.06 3.50
C ALA A 185 21.18 6.16 4.50
N ALA A 186 20.63 5.95 5.70
CA ALA A 186 21.23 5.06 6.70
C ALA A 186 21.28 3.58 6.25
N MET A 187 20.30 3.13 5.46
CA MET A 187 20.28 1.79 4.90
C MET A 187 21.32 1.63 3.78
N GLN A 188 21.51 2.65 2.95
CA GLN A 188 22.55 2.67 1.90
C GLN A 188 23.95 2.67 2.52
N GLU A 189 24.15 3.43 3.60
CA GLU A 189 25.41 3.45 4.35
C GLU A 189 25.74 2.07 4.91
N LYS A 190 24.79 1.41 5.59
CA LYS A 190 24.98 0.04 6.09
C LYS A 190 25.24 -0.99 4.99
N LYS A 191 24.60 -0.85 3.83
CA LYS A 191 24.89 -1.70 2.66
C LYS A 191 26.30 -1.46 2.12
N ALA A 192 26.76 -0.21 2.09
CA ALA A 192 28.12 0.12 1.67
C ALA A 192 29.16 -0.43 2.65
N GLU A 193 28.93 -0.33 3.96
CA GLU A 193 29.78 -0.93 5.00
C GLU A 193 29.84 -2.46 4.87
N GLN A 194 28.69 -3.12 4.69
CA GLN A 194 28.62 -4.58 4.49
C GLN A 194 29.31 -5.03 3.19
N ALA A 195 29.25 -4.22 2.13
CA ALA A 195 29.95 -4.51 0.88
C ALA A 195 31.48 -4.40 1.03
N VAL A 196 31.96 -3.38 1.74
CA VAL A 196 33.38 -3.21 2.06
C VAL A 196 33.90 -4.36 2.95
N GLU A 197 33.09 -4.79 3.93
CA GLU A 197 33.43 -5.92 4.80
C GLU A 197 33.50 -7.23 4.00
N ALA A 198 32.55 -7.47 3.09
CA ALA A 198 32.54 -8.63 2.21
C ALA A 198 33.75 -8.66 1.25
N GLU A 199 34.18 -7.52 0.71
CA GLU A 199 35.40 -7.43 -0.11
C GLU A 199 36.68 -7.69 0.71
N SER A 200 36.72 -7.22 1.97
CA SER A 200 37.87 -7.44 2.86
C SER A 200 38.06 -8.92 3.22
N ILE A 201 36.95 -9.65 3.40
CA ILE A 201 36.96 -11.09 3.70
C ILE A 201 37.32 -11.91 2.45
N GLY A 202 36.89 -11.48 1.25
CA GLY A 202 37.28 -12.09 -0.03
C GLY A 202 38.78 -11.96 -0.36
N GLY A 203 39.46 -10.96 0.22
CA GLY A 203 40.91 -10.76 0.09
C GLY A 203 41.76 -11.75 0.88
N LEU A 204 41.26 -12.27 2.02
CA LEU A 204 42.02 -13.19 2.89
C LEU A 204 41.96 -14.66 2.43
N GLY A 205 41.00 -15.03 1.57
CA GLY A 205 40.77 -16.43 1.15
C GLY A 205 41.74 -16.96 0.09
N LYS A 206 42.49 -16.11 -0.60
CA LYS A 206 43.37 -16.54 -1.71
C LYS A 206 44.71 -17.14 -1.26
N GLY A 207 45.09 -16.97 0.01
CA GLY A 207 46.34 -17.50 0.57
C GLY A 207 46.23 -18.90 1.19
N PHE A 208 45.06 -19.28 1.72
CA PHE A 208 44.92 -20.51 2.53
C PHE A 208 44.44 -21.73 1.74
N ALA A 209 43.81 -21.53 0.58
CA ALA A 209 43.30 -22.63 -0.26
C ALA A 209 44.42 -23.48 -0.90
N ARG A 210 45.65 -22.96 -1.02
CA ARG A 210 46.77 -23.67 -1.66
C ARG A 210 47.50 -24.65 -0.74
N ALA A 211 47.30 -24.57 0.57
CA ALA A 211 48.00 -25.42 1.55
C ALA A 211 47.27 -26.75 1.87
N ARG A 212 46.01 -26.93 1.45
CA ARG A 212 45.20 -28.11 1.82
C ARG A 212 45.08 -29.19 0.75
N LEU A 213 45.75 -29.03 -0.40
CA LEU A 213 45.64 -29.94 -1.55
C LEU A 213 46.74 -31.01 -1.64
N VAL A 214 47.64 -31.10 -0.67
CA VAL A 214 48.65 -32.16 -0.62
C VAL A 214 48.59 -32.86 0.72
N GLY A 215 47.83 -33.96 0.76
CA GLY A 215 47.86 -34.87 1.89
C GLY A 215 46.54 -35.60 2.13
N THR A 216 46.55 -36.89 1.78
CA THR A 216 45.69 -37.96 2.29
C THR A 216 44.25 -38.05 1.79
N SER A 217 44.13 -38.83 0.72
CA SER A 217 43.03 -39.76 0.45
C SER A 217 42.75 -40.67 1.67
N ALA A 218 41.52 -40.65 2.18
CA ALA A 218 40.81 -41.82 2.70
C ALA A 218 39.35 -41.45 3.10
N MET A 219 38.42 -42.33 2.72
CA MET A 219 37.05 -42.50 3.20
C MET A 219 35.99 -41.46 2.80
N GLY A 220 35.10 -41.88 1.90
CA GLY A 220 33.81 -41.24 1.67
C GLY A 220 32.72 -41.80 2.59
N VAL A 221 31.71 -40.97 2.88
CA VAL A 221 30.32 -41.35 3.20
C VAL A 221 29.41 -40.20 2.76
N LYS A 222 28.23 -40.58 2.27
CA LYS A 222 27.12 -39.85 1.63
C LYS A 222 26.61 -38.60 2.38
N GLU A 223 26.42 -37.51 1.64
CA GLU A 223 25.53 -36.38 1.92
C GLU A 223 24.13 -36.75 1.41
N GLU A 224 23.14 -37.02 2.28
CA GLU A 224 21.72 -36.97 1.89
C GLU A 224 20.72 -36.97 3.07
N ASP A 225 21.12 -37.24 4.33
CA ASP A 225 20.16 -37.41 5.44
C ASP A 225 20.10 -36.24 6.46
N MET A 226 20.27 -34.97 6.07
CA MET A 226 20.37 -33.84 7.03
C MET A 226 19.33 -32.72 6.85
N GLU A 227 18.31 -32.90 6.01
CA GLU A 227 17.29 -31.85 5.76
C GLU A 227 15.92 -32.13 6.39
N GLU A 228 15.61 -33.36 6.82
CA GLU A 228 14.27 -33.68 7.38
C GLU A 228 14.16 -33.50 8.92
N GLU A 229 15.25 -33.52 9.69
CA GLU A 229 15.17 -33.41 11.16
C GLU A 229 15.03 -31.96 11.68
N GLU A 230 15.41 -30.94 10.91
CA GLU A 230 15.34 -29.53 11.34
C GLU A 230 13.91 -28.94 11.25
N GLU A 231 13.06 -29.47 10.36
CA GLU A 231 11.68 -28.98 10.21
C GLU A 231 10.76 -29.45 11.36
N GLU A 232 10.94 -30.67 11.88
CA GLU A 232 10.14 -31.17 13.02
C GLU A 232 10.47 -30.45 14.35
N GLU A 233 11.72 -30.02 14.55
CA GLU A 233 12.14 -29.37 15.80
C GLU A 233 11.54 -27.94 15.95
N PHE A 234 11.21 -27.27 14.83
CA PHE A 234 10.64 -25.93 14.82
C PHE A 234 9.11 -25.92 15.03
N GLU A 235 8.40 -26.95 14.57
CA GLU A 235 6.95 -27.05 14.69
C GLU A 235 6.51 -27.38 16.14
N LEU A 236 7.26 -28.26 16.82
CA LEU A 236 6.97 -28.66 18.20
C LEU A 236 7.21 -27.55 19.25
N VAL A 237 8.12 -26.62 18.97
CA VAL A 237 8.42 -25.49 19.88
C VAL A 237 7.33 -24.41 19.78
N ALA A 238 6.69 -24.24 18.62
CA ALA A 238 5.60 -23.30 18.43
C ALA A 238 4.30 -23.74 19.15
N ALA A 239 4.10 -25.04 19.35
CA ALA A 239 2.87 -25.60 19.94
C ALA A 239 2.76 -25.46 21.48
N LYS A 240 3.79 -24.93 22.18
CA LYS A 240 3.82 -24.92 23.66
C LYS A 240 4.03 -23.55 24.31
N ALA A 241 3.77 -22.43 23.63
CA ALA A 241 3.84 -21.12 24.27
C ALA A 241 2.53 -20.82 25.03
N PRO A 242 2.55 -20.62 26.35
CA PRO A 242 1.36 -20.40 27.16
C PRO A 242 0.75 -19.02 26.88
N SER A 243 -0.57 -18.98 26.89
CA SER A 243 -1.40 -17.77 26.80
C SER A 243 -1.07 -16.78 27.91
N ALA A 244 -1.14 -15.50 27.52
CA ALA A 244 -1.58 -14.35 28.31
C ALA A 244 -0.91 -14.10 29.68
N ASP A 245 -0.41 -12.87 29.80
CA ASP A 245 -0.24 -12.14 31.05
C ASP A 245 1.02 -12.43 31.87
N LYS A 246 2.19 -11.91 31.44
CA LYS A 246 3.37 -11.66 32.30
C LYS A 246 4.15 -10.40 31.86
N PRO A 247 4.77 -9.68 32.82
CA PRO A 247 5.26 -8.32 32.61
C PRO A 247 6.52 -8.29 31.75
N LYS A 248 6.70 -7.18 31.02
CA LYS A 248 7.78 -6.91 30.05
C LYS A 248 9.16 -7.22 30.65
N LEU A 249 9.70 -8.38 30.30
CA LEU A 249 11.07 -8.75 30.63
C LEU A 249 11.99 -8.03 29.63
N SER A 250 13.02 -7.33 30.12
CA SER A 250 13.95 -6.61 29.23
C SER A 250 14.65 -7.60 28.29
N GLU A 251 14.93 -7.17 27.05
CA GLU A 251 15.51 -8.01 25.99
C GLU A 251 16.79 -8.75 26.45
N ALA A 252 17.58 -8.12 27.31
CA ALA A 252 18.78 -8.69 27.91
C ALA A 252 18.50 -9.89 28.84
N GLU A 253 17.38 -9.87 29.55
CA GLU A 253 16.97 -10.95 30.44
C GLU A 253 16.39 -12.14 29.68
N TYR A 254 15.65 -11.87 28.59
CA TYR A 254 15.15 -12.90 27.69
C TYR A 254 16.31 -13.67 27.03
N MET A 255 17.31 -12.94 26.53
CA MET A 255 18.52 -13.53 25.94
C MET A 255 19.37 -14.31 26.96
N ARG A 256 19.40 -13.87 28.22
CA ARG A 256 20.05 -14.62 29.31
C ARG A 256 19.32 -15.92 29.62
N GLN A 257 17.98 -15.91 29.64
CA GLN A 257 17.19 -17.12 29.89
C GLN A 257 17.29 -18.12 28.73
N ALA A 258 17.24 -17.65 27.49
CA ALA A 258 17.42 -18.48 26.29
C ALA A 258 18.80 -19.17 26.26
N LYS A 259 19.88 -18.42 26.57
CA LYS A 259 21.25 -18.99 26.65
C LYS A 259 21.38 -20.05 27.75
N LYS A 260 20.73 -19.86 28.90
CA LYS A 260 20.74 -20.85 30.00
C LYS A 260 20.00 -22.15 29.62
N LEU A 261 18.88 -22.05 28.91
CA LEU A 261 18.11 -23.20 28.42
C LEU A 261 18.89 -23.97 27.33
N ALA A 262 19.50 -23.27 26.38
CA ALA A 262 20.35 -23.88 25.35
C ALA A 262 21.57 -24.61 25.96
N ALA A 263 22.21 -24.01 26.97
CA ALA A 263 23.34 -24.63 27.68
C ALA A 263 22.94 -25.89 28.47
N LYS A 264 21.73 -25.92 29.05
CA LYS A 264 21.21 -27.07 29.79
C LYS A 264 20.90 -28.27 28.86
N ARG A 265 20.42 -28.01 27.64
CA ARG A 265 20.17 -29.03 26.61
C ARG A 265 21.47 -29.61 26.01
N LYS A 266 22.51 -28.79 25.78
CA LYS A 266 23.84 -29.28 25.37
C LYS A 266 24.49 -30.20 26.41
N ARG A 267 24.30 -29.92 27.70
CA ARG A 267 24.79 -30.80 28.78
C ARG A 267 24.02 -32.13 28.89
N GLY A 268 22.75 -32.17 28.51
CA GLY A 268 21.97 -33.42 28.47
C GLY A 268 22.29 -34.32 27.27
N ARG A 269 22.76 -33.75 26.15
CA ARG A 269 23.11 -34.48 24.91
C ARG A 269 24.51 -35.13 24.96
N SER A 270 25.36 -34.71 25.90
CA SER A 270 26.73 -35.26 26.09
C SER A 270 26.81 -36.38 27.13
N ALA A 271 25.68 -36.80 27.72
CA ALA A 271 25.60 -37.83 28.77
C ALA A 271 24.78 -39.06 28.33
N LYS A 272 24.66 -39.28 27.01
CA LYS A 272 24.04 -40.47 26.42
C LYS A 272 25.02 -41.15 25.50
#